data_AF-A0A7Y5D3M0-F1
#
_entry.id   AF-A0A7Y5D3M0-F1
#
_cell.length_a   1.000
_cell.length_b   1.000
_cell.length_c   1.000
_cell.angle_alpha   90.00
_cell.angle_beta   90.00
_cell.angle_gamma   90.00
#
_symmetry.space_group_name_H-M   'P 1'
#
loop_
_entity.id
_entity.type
_entity.pdbx_description
1 polymer ?
#
loop_
_entity_poly.entity_id
_entity_poly.type
_entity_poly.pdbx_seq_one_letter_code
_entity_poly.pdbx_strand_id
1 'polypeptide(L)'
;MNTLRAAVFVSTMSLGIVFPLRAAVPPTPFQILGHIQNFCLNNQFNAATNTCPKEAEPRSPIPAFNAADLANTLFVSAKIVVNGVTVTIPRNTVVVMPATYLTPWQIFFKAQGVSKANNESGLALQDKVPPLAAFEVAVDGNIVCVTPSTCDYVAGLVHISQQGLNMGAGFIRSINTASGEMCVGNDNTPVATCVAPNARVQLNDPKINDTTDPAVNDGRYGRPNPASPAVAPDPNSRFPDPRFTVDQGNPTVHALTGYPMCVPRSGSDPRCPAGNRPTGLTTFVMGPNPLPAPLPPGLGPIPNCVKAAGSCVQTEQSPFVVGDYINYQGTLANDATGLYISAHTVVANVGIYTEAGVDPTYVTQEVSLIGTLGPQGTPGCTTTMECQDRLKVEGFTTDPMISSPTSRPPRAISRQINIYALDVDLTVDPTGTAPTVRRIARAADFRAVPLGRFRYILGKNAGVSVDSTGVQRGVTRELMVRVDTPAAVPPRNAIVSKVDSPKVANGLVPGQFIAPVGEYIFPEGTGLGDPQPKLNFQCLAFLTAGWALGVEDPSNAANQLMITPGQLAPWPDGVVPTATFDPTGTLPSAGTGVNCRN
;
A
#
# COMPACT_ATOMS: atom_id res chain seq x y z
N MET A 1 41.09 55.41 62.54
CA MET A 1 42.12 54.39 62.28
C MET A 1 41.56 53.03 62.67
N ASN A 2 41.23 52.24 61.64
CA ASN A 2 40.83 50.83 61.55
C ASN A 2 40.22 50.10 62.76
N THR A 3 38.90 49.92 62.70
CA THR A 3 38.14 48.84 63.33
C THR A 3 37.91 47.70 62.32
N LEU A 4 38.57 46.55 62.51
CA LEU A 4 38.33 45.33 61.74
C LEU A 4 37.30 44.46 62.48
N ARG A 5 36.10 44.33 61.91
CA ARG A 5 35.07 43.36 62.30
C ARG A 5 35.34 42.05 61.57
N ALA A 6 35.48 40.95 62.30
CA ALA A 6 35.52 39.60 61.75
C ALA A 6 34.09 39.14 61.42
N ALA A 7 33.82 38.87 60.14
CA ALA A 7 32.60 38.23 59.68
C ALA A 7 32.85 36.74 59.49
N VAL A 8 32.13 35.91 60.26
CA VAL A 8 32.12 34.45 60.13
C VAL A 8 31.20 34.10 58.95
N PHE A 9 31.78 33.58 57.87
CA PHE A 9 31.03 33.00 56.75
C PHE A 9 30.62 31.56 57.10
N VAL A 10 29.33 31.35 57.35
CA VAL A 10 28.73 30.01 57.42
C VAL A 10 28.42 29.58 55.99
N SER A 11 29.20 28.64 55.45
CA SER A 11 28.94 28.01 54.16
C SER A 11 27.95 26.86 54.35
N THR A 12 26.70 27.04 53.95
CA THR A 12 25.72 25.96 53.85
C THR A 12 26.02 25.13 52.60
N MET A 13 26.70 24.00 52.77
CA MET A 13 26.81 22.96 51.76
C MET A 13 25.46 22.25 51.63
N SER A 14 24.66 22.63 50.64
CA SER A 14 23.49 21.87 50.22
C SER A 14 23.96 20.61 49.48
N LEU A 15 23.96 19.47 50.18
CA LEU A 15 24.20 18.16 49.58
C LEU A 15 22.99 17.81 48.69
N GLY A 16 23.04 18.19 47.42
CA GLY A 16 22.08 17.74 46.42
C GLY A 16 22.24 16.24 46.23
N ILE A 17 21.31 15.46 46.80
CA ILE A 17 21.17 14.04 46.48
C ILE A 17 20.69 13.96 45.03
N VAL A 18 21.64 13.79 44.11
CA VAL A 18 21.35 13.36 42.74
C VAL A 18 20.92 11.90 42.86
N PHE A 19 19.62 11.66 42.85
CA PHE A 19 19.12 10.32 42.55
C PHE A 19 19.68 9.94 41.17
N PRO A 20 20.32 8.78 41.00
CA PRO A 20 20.65 8.32 39.67
C PRO A 20 19.32 8.18 38.92
N LEU A 21 19.09 9.03 37.92
CA LEU A 21 18.14 8.76 36.87
C LEU A 21 18.51 7.37 36.35
N ARG A 22 17.70 6.36 36.69
CA ARG A 22 17.76 5.05 36.04
C ARG A 22 17.71 5.35 34.54
N ALA A 23 18.78 5.03 33.83
CA ALA A 23 18.79 5.12 32.37
C ALA A 23 17.57 4.36 31.86
N ALA A 24 16.70 5.04 31.10
CA ALA A 24 15.57 4.40 30.46
C ALA A 24 16.10 3.22 29.65
N VAL A 25 15.48 2.04 29.81
CA VAL A 25 15.84 0.86 29.02
C VAL A 25 15.63 1.25 27.55
N PRO A 26 16.66 1.19 26.69
CA PRO A 26 16.51 1.59 25.30
C PRO A 26 15.47 0.68 24.63
N PRO A 27 14.57 1.22 23.78
CA PRO A 27 13.59 0.41 23.09
C PRO A 27 14.26 -0.70 22.27
N THR A 28 13.66 -1.89 22.28
CA THR A 28 14.17 -3.06 21.53
C THR A 28 13.29 -3.29 20.30
N PRO A 29 13.84 -3.54 19.10
CA PRO A 29 13.01 -3.77 17.91
C PRO A 29 12.24 -5.08 18.01
N PHE A 30 11.09 -5.15 17.36
CA PHE A 30 10.41 -6.40 17.06
C PHE A 30 9.80 -6.36 15.65
N GLN A 31 9.73 -7.51 15.01
CA GLN A 31 8.98 -7.74 13.79
C GLN A 31 8.23 -9.07 13.97
N ILE A 32 6.91 -9.04 13.91
CA ILE A 32 6.06 -10.21 14.10
C ILE A 32 5.22 -10.42 12.84
N LEU A 33 5.36 -11.59 12.24
CA LEU A 33 4.42 -12.13 11.25
C LEU A 33 3.64 -13.27 11.90
N GLY A 34 2.32 -13.25 11.80
CA GLY A 34 1.49 -14.32 12.32
C GLY A 34 0.00 -14.08 12.08
N HIS A 35 -0.81 -15.02 12.54
CA HIS A 35 -2.26 -14.88 12.43
C HIS A 35 -2.83 -13.94 13.51
N ILE A 36 -3.87 -13.21 13.15
CA ILE A 36 -4.61 -12.35 14.08
C ILE A 36 -5.40 -13.24 15.04
N GLN A 37 -4.91 -13.40 16.26
CA GLN A 37 -5.58 -14.21 17.28
C GLN A 37 -6.75 -13.44 17.88
N ASN A 38 -6.52 -12.18 18.27
CA ASN A 38 -7.55 -11.28 18.79
C ASN A 38 -7.29 -9.85 18.30
N PHE A 39 -8.35 -9.07 18.12
CA PHE A 39 -8.28 -7.68 17.71
C PHE A 39 -9.42 -6.90 18.37
N CYS A 40 -9.10 -5.81 19.06
CA CYS A 40 -10.10 -4.93 19.65
C CYS A 40 -9.70 -3.45 19.58
N LEU A 41 -10.69 -2.57 19.48
CA LEU A 41 -10.46 -1.13 19.64
C LEU A 41 -10.17 -0.81 21.11
N ASN A 42 -9.48 0.30 21.38
CA ASN A 42 -9.09 0.65 22.74
C ASN A 42 -10.28 0.80 23.72
N ASN A 43 -11.46 1.20 23.24
CA ASN A 43 -12.68 1.29 24.07
C ASN A 43 -13.30 -0.08 24.40
N GLN A 44 -12.84 -1.14 23.75
CA GLN A 44 -13.22 -2.53 24.01
C GLN A 44 -12.16 -3.24 24.88
N PHE A 45 -10.96 -2.68 25.02
CA PHE A 45 -9.85 -3.30 25.74
C PHE A 45 -10.03 -3.25 27.26
N ASN A 46 -9.80 -4.37 27.94
CA ASN A 46 -9.85 -4.44 29.39
C ASN A 46 -8.46 -4.20 29.99
N ALA A 47 -8.20 -2.98 30.45
CA ALA A 47 -6.92 -2.59 31.03
C ALA A 47 -6.59 -3.34 32.34
N ALA A 48 -7.59 -3.81 33.10
CA ALA A 48 -7.34 -4.53 34.36
C ALA A 48 -6.80 -5.94 34.14
N THR A 49 -7.18 -6.58 33.03
CA THR A 49 -6.71 -7.92 32.67
C THR A 49 -5.68 -7.91 31.53
N ASN A 50 -5.44 -6.74 30.92
CA ASN A 50 -4.58 -6.57 29.75
C ASN A 50 -5.01 -7.46 28.57
N THR A 51 -6.32 -7.61 28.35
CA THR A 51 -6.88 -8.48 27.30
C THR A 51 -7.96 -7.78 26.46
N CYS A 52 -8.07 -8.21 25.21
CA CYS A 52 -9.23 -7.95 24.37
C CYS A 52 -10.35 -8.96 24.68
N PRO A 53 -11.64 -8.58 24.54
CA PRO A 53 -12.74 -9.51 24.61
C PRO A 53 -12.55 -10.66 23.60
N LYS A 54 -12.99 -11.87 23.94
CA LYS A 54 -12.91 -13.05 23.07
C LYS A 54 -14.24 -13.79 22.96
N GLU A 55 -14.46 -14.42 21.82
CA GLU A 55 -15.58 -15.33 21.58
C GLU A 55 -16.94 -14.71 21.94
N ALA A 56 -17.61 -15.22 22.97
CA ALA A 56 -18.94 -14.76 23.40
C ALA A 56 -18.91 -13.55 24.34
N GLU A 57 -17.73 -13.02 24.69
CA GLU A 57 -17.61 -11.88 25.60
C GLU A 57 -18.21 -10.61 24.97
N PRO A 58 -18.97 -9.81 25.75
CA PRO A 58 -19.60 -8.61 25.22
C PRO A 58 -18.55 -7.56 24.84
N ARG A 59 -18.75 -6.91 23.70
CA ARG A 59 -17.91 -5.81 23.22
C ARG A 59 -18.64 -4.48 23.30
N SER A 60 -17.93 -3.44 23.74
CA SER A 60 -18.38 -2.06 23.60
C SER A 60 -18.66 -1.73 22.13
N PRO A 61 -19.69 -0.92 21.83
CA PRO A 61 -19.96 -0.48 20.47
C PRO A 61 -18.75 0.20 19.82
N ILE A 62 -18.66 0.11 18.49
CA ILE A 62 -17.70 0.89 17.71
C ILE A 62 -18.03 2.38 17.92
N PRO A 63 -17.05 3.25 18.22
CA PRO A 63 -17.28 4.68 18.36
C PRO A 63 -18.00 5.26 17.13
N ALA A 64 -19.01 6.10 17.32
CA ALA A 64 -19.69 6.74 16.19
C ALA A 64 -18.76 7.74 15.50
N PHE A 65 -18.81 7.83 14.17
CA PHE A 65 -18.03 8.82 13.42
C PHE A 65 -18.45 10.25 13.78
N ASN A 66 -17.49 11.12 14.06
CA ASN A 66 -17.70 12.54 14.27
C ASN A 66 -16.59 13.34 13.57
N ALA A 67 -16.95 14.07 12.51
CA ALA A 67 -16.00 14.91 11.77
C ALA A 67 -15.36 16.02 12.62
N ALA A 68 -16.00 16.45 13.72
CA ALA A 68 -15.45 17.41 14.66
C ALA A 68 -14.50 16.80 15.69
N ASP A 69 -14.41 15.46 15.79
CA ASP A 69 -13.59 14.74 16.78
C ASP A 69 -12.90 13.50 16.19
N LEU A 70 -12.22 13.68 15.05
CA LEU A 70 -11.54 12.60 14.33
C LEU A 70 -10.52 11.84 15.20
N ALA A 71 -9.90 12.51 16.17
CA ALA A 71 -8.92 11.90 17.06
C ALA A 71 -9.53 10.78 17.94
N ASN A 72 -10.81 10.90 18.29
CA ASN A 72 -11.52 9.92 19.12
C ASN A 72 -12.51 9.06 18.34
N THR A 73 -12.81 9.39 17.08
CA THR A 73 -13.79 8.63 16.28
C THR A 73 -13.25 7.99 15.01
N LEU A 74 -12.07 8.37 14.52
CA LEU A 74 -11.48 7.80 13.30
C LEU A 74 -10.06 7.28 13.55
N PHE A 75 -9.22 8.07 14.22
CA PHE A 75 -7.82 7.74 14.50
C PHE A 75 -7.64 7.10 15.88
N VAL A 76 -8.56 6.23 16.28
CA VAL A 76 -8.48 5.55 17.58
C VAL A 76 -7.36 4.52 17.60
N SER A 77 -6.79 4.28 18.79
CA SER A 77 -5.86 3.18 19.02
C SER A 77 -6.58 1.83 19.10
N ALA A 78 -5.81 0.76 18.94
CA ALA A 78 -6.32 -0.61 19.03
C ALA A 78 -5.27 -1.54 19.66
N LYS A 79 -5.70 -2.76 20.00
CA LYS A 79 -4.85 -3.84 20.51
C LYS A 79 -5.03 -5.05 19.63
N ILE A 80 -3.92 -5.65 19.21
CA ILE A 80 -3.90 -6.86 18.38
C ILE A 80 -3.05 -7.93 19.06
N VAL A 81 -3.49 -9.17 19.04
CA VAL A 81 -2.76 -10.30 19.61
C VAL A 81 -2.26 -11.19 18.48
N VAL A 82 -0.94 -11.37 18.42
CA VAL A 82 -0.25 -12.12 17.37
C VAL A 82 0.77 -13.03 18.02
N ASN A 83 0.70 -14.34 17.76
CA ASN A 83 1.57 -15.34 18.38
C ASN A 83 1.63 -15.26 19.92
N GLY A 84 0.52 -14.89 20.57
CA GLY A 84 0.40 -14.70 22.02
C GLY A 84 0.89 -13.35 22.54
N VAL A 85 1.47 -12.50 21.69
CA VAL A 85 1.98 -11.17 22.06
C VAL A 85 0.88 -10.13 21.83
N THR A 86 0.53 -9.37 22.88
CA THR A 86 -0.38 -8.23 22.76
C THR A 86 0.40 -7.01 22.29
N VAL A 87 0.10 -6.53 21.09
CA VAL A 87 0.72 -5.35 20.49
C VAL A 87 -0.26 -4.17 20.52
N THR A 88 0.25 -3.01 20.92
CA THR A 88 -0.45 -1.74 20.83
C THR A 88 -0.33 -1.19 19.43
N ILE A 89 -1.47 -0.96 18.79
CA ILE A 89 -1.59 -0.16 17.57
C ILE A 89 -1.89 1.27 18.00
N PRO A 90 -0.95 2.21 17.84
CA PRO A 90 -1.15 3.60 18.24
C PRO A 90 -2.36 4.28 17.57
N ARG A 91 -2.82 5.36 18.18
CA ARG A 91 -3.64 6.36 17.51
C ARG A 91 -2.86 6.93 16.31
N ASN A 92 -3.60 7.34 15.28
CA ASN A 92 -3.08 7.81 13.98
C ASN A 92 -2.38 6.73 13.13
N THR A 93 -2.38 5.46 13.54
CA THR A 93 -1.87 4.39 12.66
C THR A 93 -2.74 4.24 11.44
N VAL A 94 -2.09 4.20 10.27
CA VAL A 94 -2.70 3.79 9.00
C VAL A 94 -2.26 2.36 8.71
N VAL A 95 -3.21 1.43 8.70
CA VAL A 95 -2.98 0.02 8.40
C VAL A 95 -2.95 -0.16 6.88
N VAL A 96 -1.94 -0.86 6.38
CA VAL A 96 -1.82 -1.23 4.98
C VAL A 96 -2.58 -2.53 4.73
N MET A 97 -3.57 -2.47 3.85
CA MET A 97 -4.23 -3.64 3.27
C MET A 97 -3.71 -3.82 1.83
N PRO A 98 -3.97 -4.95 1.14
CA PRO A 98 -3.40 -5.21 -0.19
C PRO A 98 -3.70 -4.13 -1.25
N ALA A 99 -4.84 -3.44 -1.15
CA ALA A 99 -5.27 -2.43 -2.12
C ALA A 99 -5.98 -1.22 -1.47
N THR A 100 -5.83 -1.03 -0.16
CA THR A 100 -6.44 0.10 0.54
C THR A 100 -5.70 0.43 1.84
N TYR A 101 -5.94 1.63 2.34
CA TYR A 101 -5.48 2.08 3.63
C TYR A 101 -6.66 2.31 4.55
N LEU A 102 -6.58 1.74 5.74
CA LEU A 102 -7.65 1.86 6.74
C LEU A 102 -7.07 2.23 8.08
N THR A 103 -7.79 3.05 8.84
CA THR A 103 -7.53 3.18 10.27
C THR A 103 -8.06 1.94 11.01
N PRO A 104 -7.58 1.64 12.23
CA PRO A 104 -8.15 0.58 13.05
C PRO A 104 -9.67 0.72 13.20
N TRP A 105 -10.17 1.94 13.37
CA TRP A 105 -11.62 2.18 13.42
C TRP A 105 -12.34 1.73 12.14
N GLN A 106 -11.81 2.10 10.97
CA GLN A 106 -12.43 1.74 9.69
C GLN A 106 -12.45 0.23 9.46
N ILE A 107 -11.44 -0.50 9.94
CA ILE A 107 -11.42 -1.96 9.86
C ILE A 107 -12.64 -2.56 10.55
N PHE A 108 -13.01 -2.05 11.74
CA PHE A 108 -14.20 -2.50 12.47
C PHE A 108 -15.48 -1.96 11.83
N PHE A 109 -15.51 -0.70 11.43
CA PHE A 109 -16.69 -0.06 10.84
C PHE A 109 -17.12 -0.70 9.50
N LYS A 110 -16.14 -1.06 8.66
CA LYS A 110 -16.32 -1.73 7.36
C LYS A 110 -16.50 -3.25 7.48
N ALA A 111 -16.45 -3.83 8.68
CA ALA A 111 -16.87 -5.22 8.88
C ALA A 111 -18.32 -5.39 8.41
N GLN A 112 -18.70 -6.61 8.00
CA GLN A 112 -20.02 -6.92 7.47
C GLN A 112 -20.68 -8.09 8.21
N GLY A 113 -21.97 -8.29 7.94
CA GLY A 113 -22.73 -9.45 8.41
C GLY A 113 -22.63 -9.65 9.93
N VAL A 114 -22.27 -10.87 10.33
CA VAL A 114 -22.19 -11.29 11.72
C VAL A 114 -21.12 -10.54 12.52
N SER A 115 -19.98 -10.20 11.92
CA SER A 115 -18.91 -9.47 12.62
C SER A 115 -19.34 -8.05 12.97
N LYS A 116 -20.04 -7.37 12.05
CA LYS A 116 -20.63 -6.05 12.33
C LYS A 116 -21.68 -6.13 13.43
N ALA A 117 -22.50 -7.17 13.46
CA ALA A 117 -23.53 -7.38 14.48
C ALA A 117 -22.94 -7.53 15.90
N ASN A 118 -21.68 -7.99 16.03
CA ASN A 118 -21.01 -8.19 17.32
C ASN A 118 -19.95 -7.12 17.64
N ASN A 119 -19.86 -6.03 16.86
CA ASN A 119 -18.82 -4.98 17.00
C ASN A 119 -17.39 -5.54 16.87
N GLU A 120 -17.20 -6.52 15.99
CA GLU A 120 -15.95 -7.22 15.76
C GLU A 120 -15.31 -6.84 14.43
N SER A 121 -14.00 -7.03 14.33
CA SER A 121 -13.28 -6.85 13.06
C SER A 121 -13.70 -7.89 12.02
N GLY A 122 -14.07 -9.10 12.43
CA GLY A 122 -14.28 -10.24 11.53
C GLY A 122 -13.00 -10.81 10.94
N LEU A 123 -11.83 -10.37 11.44
CA LEU A 123 -10.50 -10.79 10.99
C LEU A 123 -9.80 -11.68 12.01
N ALA A 124 -10.23 -11.69 13.26
CA ALA A 124 -9.54 -12.38 14.34
C ALA A 124 -10.08 -13.80 14.55
N LEU A 125 -9.20 -14.73 14.88
CA LEU A 125 -9.57 -16.12 15.17
C LEU A 125 -10.46 -16.26 16.41
N GLN A 126 -10.38 -15.30 17.34
CA GLN A 126 -11.21 -15.23 18.56
C GLN A 126 -12.41 -14.28 18.44
N ASP A 127 -12.77 -13.86 17.23
CA ASP A 127 -14.09 -13.25 17.00
C ASP A 127 -15.18 -14.31 17.24
N LYS A 128 -16.37 -13.89 17.69
CA LYS A 128 -17.50 -14.78 18.02
C LYS A 128 -17.81 -15.78 16.90
N VAL A 129 -17.73 -15.31 15.65
CA VAL A 129 -17.67 -16.18 14.48
C VAL A 129 -16.31 -15.95 13.81
N PRO A 130 -15.39 -16.92 13.89
CA PRO A 130 -14.06 -16.83 13.27
C PRO A 130 -14.14 -16.68 11.75
N PRO A 131 -13.17 -16.00 11.10
CA PRO A 131 -13.12 -15.85 9.65
C PRO A 131 -13.00 -17.20 8.94
N LEU A 132 -13.44 -17.27 7.68
CA LEU A 132 -13.37 -18.50 6.86
C LEU A 132 -11.94 -19.03 6.70
N ALA A 133 -10.97 -18.12 6.71
CA ALA A 133 -9.55 -18.39 6.66
C ALA A 133 -8.82 -17.38 7.55
N ALA A 134 -7.68 -17.78 8.11
CA ALA A 134 -6.92 -16.95 9.01
C ALA A 134 -6.37 -15.70 8.29
N PHE A 135 -6.54 -14.54 8.92
CA PHE A 135 -5.87 -13.32 8.50
C PHE A 135 -4.48 -13.26 9.13
N GLU A 136 -3.51 -12.83 8.34
CA GLU A 136 -2.13 -12.61 8.73
C GLU A 136 -1.91 -11.12 8.94
N VAL A 137 -1.03 -10.80 9.90
CA VAL A 137 -0.57 -9.45 10.13
C VAL A 137 0.95 -9.45 10.24
N ALA A 138 1.59 -8.51 9.56
CA ALA A 138 2.97 -8.13 9.80
C ALA A 138 2.98 -6.84 10.62
N VAL A 139 3.63 -6.88 11.78
CA VAL A 139 3.76 -5.74 12.69
C VAL A 139 5.23 -5.48 12.96
N ASP A 140 5.69 -4.30 12.55
CA ASP A 140 7.00 -3.79 12.88
C ASP A 140 6.86 -2.73 13.96
N GLY A 141 7.65 -2.85 15.03
CA GLY A 141 7.56 -1.95 16.17
C GLY A 141 8.76 -2.01 17.08
N ASN A 142 8.64 -1.32 18.22
CA ASN A 142 9.63 -1.34 19.29
C ASN A 142 8.95 -1.71 20.61
N ILE A 143 9.69 -2.42 21.46
CA ILE A 143 9.31 -2.79 22.83
C ILE A 143 9.73 -1.64 23.74
N VAL A 144 8.77 -0.97 24.36
CA VAL A 144 8.98 0.20 25.23
C VAL A 144 8.73 -0.21 26.67
N CYS A 145 9.76 -0.15 27.50
CA CYS A 145 9.68 -0.56 28.90
C CYS A 145 9.55 0.66 29.82
N VAL A 146 8.42 0.75 30.55
CA VAL A 146 8.23 1.76 31.61
C VAL A 146 9.01 1.37 32.86
N THR A 147 9.09 0.06 33.15
CA THR A 147 10.02 -0.52 34.12
C THR A 147 10.72 -1.73 33.51
N PRO A 148 11.85 -2.22 34.06
CA PRO A 148 12.52 -3.42 33.53
C PRO A 148 11.65 -4.68 33.45
N SER A 149 10.50 -4.69 34.13
CA SER A 149 9.54 -5.81 34.16
C SER A 149 8.20 -5.49 33.47
N THR A 150 8.02 -4.27 32.95
CA THR A 150 6.75 -3.81 32.36
C THR A 150 7.04 -3.15 31.03
N CYS A 151 6.80 -3.90 29.96
CA CYS A 151 7.10 -3.48 28.60
C CYS A 151 5.86 -3.60 27.71
N ASP A 152 5.67 -2.60 26.87
CA ASP A 152 4.62 -2.56 25.86
C ASP A 152 5.24 -2.76 24.48
N TYR A 153 4.65 -3.66 23.69
CA TYR A 153 4.93 -3.76 22.26
C TYR A 153 4.15 -2.65 21.56
N VAL A 154 4.84 -1.71 20.93
CA VAL A 154 4.22 -0.56 20.24
C VAL A 154 4.55 -0.62 18.76
N ALA A 155 3.52 -0.74 17.93
CA ALA A 155 3.66 -0.83 16.48
C ALA A 155 3.96 0.53 15.85
N GLY A 156 4.88 0.57 14.88
CA GLY A 156 5.07 1.71 13.97
C GLY A 156 4.47 1.47 12.58
N LEU A 157 4.50 0.21 12.10
CA LEU A 157 3.91 -0.21 10.84
C LEU A 157 3.05 -1.45 11.04
N VAL A 158 1.92 -1.52 10.34
CA VAL A 158 0.96 -2.62 10.41
C VAL A 158 0.45 -2.94 9.01
N HIS A 159 0.64 -4.18 8.57
CA HIS A 159 0.17 -4.69 7.28
C HIS A 159 -0.72 -5.92 7.53
N ILE A 160 -1.94 -5.94 6.97
CA ILE A 160 -2.87 -7.07 7.13
C ILE A 160 -3.18 -7.68 5.75
N SER A 161 -3.17 -9.01 5.68
CA SER A 161 -3.55 -9.82 4.52
C SER A 161 -4.26 -11.11 4.98
N GLN A 162 -4.76 -11.95 4.06
CA GLN A 162 -5.34 -13.25 4.40
C GLN A 162 -4.51 -14.39 3.81
N GLN A 163 -3.99 -15.30 4.65
CA GLN A 163 -3.39 -16.58 4.25
C GLN A 163 -2.52 -16.50 2.98
N GLY A 164 -1.43 -15.73 2.99
CA GLY A 164 -0.58 -15.55 1.79
C GLY A 164 -1.33 -14.99 0.57
N LEU A 165 -2.33 -14.14 0.80
CA LEU A 165 -3.27 -13.57 -0.18
C LEU A 165 -4.17 -14.61 -0.88
N ASN A 166 -4.33 -15.82 -0.31
CA ASN A 166 -4.96 -16.97 -0.96
C ASN A 166 -4.52 -17.12 -2.44
N MET A 167 -3.23 -16.92 -2.67
CA MET A 167 -2.70 -16.85 -4.03
C MET A 167 -2.88 -18.19 -4.75
N GLY A 168 -3.41 -18.13 -5.97
CA GLY A 168 -3.57 -19.29 -6.83
C GLY A 168 -3.25 -18.96 -8.28
N ALA A 169 -3.12 -20.00 -9.09
CA ALA A 169 -2.84 -19.87 -10.50
C ALA A 169 -3.50 -20.99 -11.31
N GLY A 170 -3.76 -20.72 -12.58
CA GLY A 170 -4.28 -21.71 -13.52
C GLY A 170 -4.88 -21.09 -14.76
N PHE A 171 -5.45 -21.93 -15.61
CA PHE A 171 -6.13 -21.52 -16.82
C PHE A 171 -7.60 -21.21 -16.55
N ILE A 172 -8.11 -20.14 -17.14
CA ILE A 172 -9.55 -19.86 -17.17
C ILE A 172 -10.22 -20.89 -18.07
N ARG A 173 -11.12 -21.71 -17.51
CA ARG A 173 -11.88 -22.76 -18.21
C ARG A 173 -13.30 -22.32 -18.57
N SER A 174 -13.84 -21.34 -17.86
CA SER A 174 -15.12 -20.72 -18.19
C SER A 174 -15.24 -19.35 -17.56
N ILE A 175 -16.00 -18.46 -18.18
CA ILE A 175 -16.38 -17.16 -17.62
C ILE A 175 -17.91 -17.09 -17.63
N ASN A 176 -18.51 -17.00 -16.45
CA ASN A 176 -19.93 -16.70 -16.32
C ASN A 176 -20.11 -15.18 -16.35
N THR A 177 -20.56 -14.65 -17.48
CA THR A 177 -20.73 -13.20 -17.67
C THR A 177 -21.89 -12.62 -16.86
N ALA A 178 -22.81 -13.45 -16.31
CA ALA A 178 -23.91 -12.98 -15.46
C ALA A 178 -23.47 -12.75 -14.01
N SER A 179 -22.55 -13.57 -13.48
CA SER A 179 -22.00 -13.40 -12.12
C SER A 179 -20.63 -12.72 -12.10
N GLY A 180 -19.89 -12.71 -13.21
CA GLY A 180 -18.48 -12.30 -13.24
C GLY A 180 -17.53 -13.38 -12.72
N GLU A 181 -17.99 -14.62 -12.58
CA GLU A 181 -17.17 -15.74 -12.10
C GLU A 181 -16.29 -16.32 -13.20
N MET A 182 -15.01 -16.47 -12.88
CA MET A 182 -14.03 -17.23 -13.64
C MET A 182 -13.81 -18.59 -12.96
N CYS A 183 -13.91 -19.66 -13.74
CA CYS A 183 -13.52 -20.98 -13.28
C CYS A 183 -12.07 -21.25 -13.67
N VAL A 184 -11.19 -21.48 -12.69
CA VAL A 184 -9.75 -21.59 -12.90
C VAL A 184 -9.26 -23.00 -12.58
N GLY A 185 -8.53 -23.63 -13.50
CA GLY A 185 -8.08 -25.01 -13.36
C GLY A 185 -6.69 -25.29 -13.95
N ASN A 186 -6.38 -26.57 -14.11
CA ASN A 186 -5.05 -27.06 -14.47
C ASN A 186 -4.73 -27.04 -15.99
N ASP A 187 -5.74 -26.92 -16.85
CA ASP A 187 -5.59 -26.90 -18.31
C ASP A 187 -6.55 -25.92 -18.98
N ASN A 188 -6.34 -25.66 -20.27
CA ASN A 188 -7.13 -24.72 -21.06
C ASN A 188 -8.42 -25.31 -21.65
N THR A 189 -8.85 -26.51 -21.23
CA THR A 189 -10.06 -27.15 -21.74
C THR A 189 -11.30 -26.48 -21.15
N PRO A 190 -12.21 -25.94 -21.98
CA PRO A 190 -13.39 -25.27 -21.47
C PRO A 190 -14.31 -26.19 -20.66
N VAL A 191 -15.02 -25.63 -19.68
CA VAL A 191 -16.02 -26.34 -18.86
C VAL A 191 -17.36 -25.61 -18.85
N ALA A 192 -18.46 -26.36 -18.73
CA ALA A 192 -19.79 -25.77 -18.63
C ALA A 192 -20.11 -25.25 -17.21
N THR A 193 -19.55 -25.90 -16.19
CA THR A 193 -19.81 -25.61 -14.77
C THR A 193 -18.51 -25.66 -13.98
N CYS A 194 -18.34 -24.74 -13.03
CA CYS A 194 -17.19 -24.76 -12.14
C CYS A 194 -17.40 -25.74 -10.99
N VAL A 195 -16.64 -26.82 -10.98
CA VAL A 195 -16.66 -27.85 -9.94
C VAL A 195 -15.25 -28.14 -9.45
N ALA A 196 -15.12 -28.60 -8.21
CA ALA A 196 -13.83 -29.04 -7.66
C ALA A 196 -13.17 -30.09 -8.59
N PRO A 197 -11.84 -30.04 -8.81
CA PRO A 197 -10.86 -29.22 -8.11
C PRO A 197 -10.63 -27.81 -8.69
N ASN A 198 -11.47 -27.34 -9.63
CA ASN A 198 -11.33 -25.99 -10.17
C ASN A 198 -11.70 -24.94 -9.10
N ALA A 199 -10.98 -23.82 -9.09
CA ALA A 199 -11.25 -22.70 -8.22
C ALA A 199 -12.28 -21.75 -8.84
N ARG A 200 -13.26 -21.33 -8.05
CA ARG A 200 -14.18 -20.24 -8.38
C ARG A 200 -13.50 -18.93 -8.00
N VAL A 201 -13.35 -18.02 -8.95
CA VAL A 201 -12.70 -16.71 -8.75
C VAL A 201 -13.64 -15.61 -9.24
N GLN A 202 -13.94 -14.63 -8.39
CA GLN A 202 -14.72 -13.46 -8.72
C GLN A 202 -13.94 -12.21 -8.29
N LEU A 203 -13.97 -11.14 -9.09
CA LEU A 203 -13.34 -9.89 -8.70
C LEU A 203 -14.09 -9.27 -7.51
N ASN A 204 -13.35 -8.79 -6.52
CA ASN A 204 -13.86 -7.96 -5.44
C ASN A 204 -13.94 -6.50 -5.90
N ASP A 205 -14.80 -6.24 -6.89
CA ASP A 205 -14.88 -4.96 -7.57
C ASP A 205 -16.06 -4.14 -7.02
N PRO A 206 -15.86 -3.12 -6.18
CA PRO A 206 -16.94 -2.38 -5.58
C PRO A 206 -17.71 -1.58 -6.64
N LYS A 207 -19.02 -1.41 -6.41
CA LYS A 207 -19.84 -0.49 -7.20
C LYS A 207 -19.29 0.93 -7.04
N ILE A 208 -18.95 1.56 -8.16
CA ILE A 208 -18.53 2.96 -8.18
C ILE A 208 -19.76 3.86 -8.08
N ASN A 209 -19.80 4.71 -7.05
CA ASN A 209 -20.90 5.65 -6.80
C ASN A 209 -20.58 7.10 -7.20
N ASP A 210 -19.32 7.39 -7.52
CA ASP A 210 -18.93 8.71 -8.04
C ASP A 210 -19.62 8.95 -9.39
N THR A 211 -20.49 9.95 -9.43
CA THR A 211 -21.28 10.30 -10.62
C THR A 211 -20.44 10.85 -11.77
N THR A 212 -19.19 11.21 -11.51
CA THR A 212 -18.24 11.72 -12.51
C THR A 212 -17.37 10.60 -13.12
N ASP A 213 -17.35 9.41 -12.52
CA ASP A 213 -16.52 8.31 -13.01
C ASP A 213 -17.18 7.62 -14.23
N PRO A 214 -16.43 7.35 -15.32
CA PRO A 214 -16.94 6.63 -16.49
C PRO A 214 -17.56 5.26 -16.19
N ALA A 215 -17.17 4.63 -15.08
CA ALA A 215 -17.67 3.34 -14.60
C ALA A 215 -18.76 3.49 -13.51
N VAL A 216 -19.38 4.67 -13.37
CA VAL A 216 -20.49 4.91 -12.43
C VAL A 216 -21.55 3.80 -12.52
N ASN A 217 -22.04 3.40 -11.34
CA ASN A 217 -23.00 2.34 -11.10
C ASN A 217 -22.57 0.90 -11.44
N ASP A 218 -21.29 0.67 -11.67
CA ASP A 218 -20.72 -0.62 -12.06
C ASP A 218 -19.37 -0.85 -11.36
N GLY A 219 -18.76 -2.02 -11.56
CA GLY A 219 -17.36 -2.27 -11.21
C GLY A 219 -16.41 -1.75 -12.29
N ARG A 220 -15.16 -1.44 -11.93
CA ARG A 220 -14.15 -0.92 -12.86
C ARG A 220 -13.66 -1.95 -13.87
N TYR A 221 -13.46 -3.17 -13.40
CA TYR A 221 -12.85 -4.29 -14.13
C TYR A 221 -13.85 -5.41 -14.44
N GLY A 222 -14.98 -5.44 -13.75
CA GLY A 222 -16.02 -6.43 -14.01
C GLY A 222 -17.35 -6.02 -13.41
N ARG A 223 -18.19 -7.02 -13.12
CA ARG A 223 -19.43 -6.78 -12.40
C ARG A 223 -19.14 -6.27 -10.99
N PRO A 224 -19.99 -5.36 -10.47
CA PRO A 224 -19.82 -4.89 -9.12
C PRO A 224 -20.14 -6.02 -8.13
N ASN A 225 -19.55 -5.92 -6.95
CA ASN A 225 -19.86 -6.77 -5.82
C ASN A 225 -21.38 -6.82 -5.56
N PRO A 226 -21.90 -7.98 -5.11
CA PRO A 226 -23.27 -8.06 -4.63
C PRO A 226 -23.51 -7.09 -3.48
N ALA A 227 -24.78 -6.72 -3.28
CA ALA A 227 -25.17 -5.88 -2.15
C ALA A 227 -24.71 -6.50 -0.83
N SER A 228 -24.27 -5.65 0.11
CA SER A 228 -23.87 -6.10 1.44
C SER A 228 -25.03 -6.85 2.12
N PRO A 229 -24.75 -7.93 2.86
CA PRO A 229 -25.79 -8.67 3.55
C PRO A 229 -26.46 -7.82 4.63
N ALA A 230 -27.64 -8.26 5.06
CA ALA A 230 -28.24 -7.77 6.29
C ALA A 230 -27.29 -8.02 7.48
N VAL A 231 -27.22 -7.05 8.39
CA VAL A 231 -26.51 -7.20 9.66
C VAL A 231 -27.32 -8.16 10.52
N ALA A 232 -26.96 -9.44 10.46
CA ALA A 232 -27.65 -10.53 11.10
C ALA A 232 -26.63 -11.55 11.68
N PRO A 233 -27.01 -12.32 12.71
CA PRO A 233 -26.13 -13.30 13.34
C PRO A 233 -26.00 -14.60 12.52
N ASP A 234 -25.96 -14.51 11.19
CA ASP A 234 -25.80 -15.67 10.30
C ASP A 234 -24.30 -15.98 10.11
N PRO A 235 -23.80 -17.14 10.60
CA PRO A 235 -22.40 -17.52 10.43
C PRO A 235 -22.00 -17.77 8.97
N ASN A 236 -22.96 -18.00 8.07
CA ASN A 236 -22.72 -18.18 6.63
C ASN A 236 -22.62 -16.85 5.88
N SER A 237 -22.81 -15.72 6.56
CA SER A 237 -22.80 -14.37 6.02
C SER A 237 -21.37 -13.89 5.69
N ARG A 238 -20.69 -14.55 4.75
CA ARG A 238 -19.28 -14.32 4.41
C ARG A 238 -19.13 -13.93 2.94
N PHE A 239 -19.14 -12.63 2.67
CA PHE A 239 -19.24 -12.01 1.34
C PHE A 239 -17.90 -11.42 0.88
N PRO A 240 -17.80 -10.86 -0.34
CA PRO A 240 -16.65 -10.05 -0.74
C PRO A 240 -16.39 -8.96 0.31
N ASP A 241 -15.25 -9.05 0.97
CA ASP A 241 -14.92 -8.14 2.04
C ASP A 241 -14.55 -6.76 1.46
N PRO A 242 -15.27 -5.68 1.78
CA PRO A 242 -15.05 -4.36 1.19
C PRO A 242 -13.69 -3.74 1.57
N ARG A 243 -12.93 -4.37 2.47
CA ARG A 243 -11.57 -3.94 2.85
C ARG A 243 -10.49 -4.55 1.94
N PHE A 244 -10.86 -5.51 1.08
CA PHE A 244 -9.95 -6.24 0.19
C PHE A 244 -10.42 -6.16 -1.25
N THR A 245 -10.83 -4.98 -1.70
CA THR A 245 -11.32 -4.73 -3.05
C THR A 245 -10.17 -4.60 -4.06
N VAL A 246 -10.46 -4.73 -5.34
CA VAL A 246 -9.55 -4.27 -6.40
C VAL A 246 -9.24 -2.77 -6.24
N ASP A 247 -8.04 -2.37 -6.61
CA ASP A 247 -7.63 -0.97 -6.56
C ASP A 247 -8.33 -0.17 -7.67
N GLN A 248 -9.03 0.89 -7.29
CA GLN A 248 -9.80 1.75 -8.21
C GLN A 248 -8.94 2.84 -8.87
N GLY A 249 -7.67 2.98 -8.47
CA GLY A 249 -6.70 3.95 -9.03
C GLY A 249 -5.60 3.32 -9.86
N ASN A 250 -5.28 2.04 -9.62
CA ASN A 250 -4.21 1.33 -10.29
C ASN A 250 -4.71 0.06 -10.98
N PRO A 251 -4.15 -0.32 -12.14
CA PRO A 251 -4.51 -1.56 -12.82
C PRO A 251 -4.02 -2.79 -12.04
N THR A 252 -4.79 -3.23 -11.04
CA THR A 252 -4.57 -4.48 -10.27
C THR A 252 -5.16 -5.71 -10.96
N VAL A 253 -5.99 -5.48 -11.97
CA VAL A 253 -6.50 -6.48 -12.91
C VAL A 253 -5.89 -6.17 -14.28
N HIS A 254 -4.87 -6.92 -14.69
CA HIS A 254 -4.05 -6.57 -15.83
C HIS A 254 -3.37 -7.75 -16.52
N ALA A 255 -2.88 -7.52 -17.74
CA ALA A 255 -1.95 -8.41 -18.44
C ALA A 255 -0.56 -8.30 -17.82
N LEU A 256 0.32 -9.29 -17.98
CA LEU A 256 1.67 -9.29 -17.39
C LEU A 256 2.48 -8.01 -17.69
N THR A 257 2.24 -7.39 -18.85
CA THR A 257 2.84 -6.11 -19.29
C THR A 257 2.33 -4.88 -18.55
N GLY A 258 1.26 -5.01 -17.76
CA GLY A 258 0.58 -3.91 -17.07
C GLY A 258 -0.65 -3.35 -17.79
N TYR A 259 -1.02 -3.88 -18.96
CA TYR A 259 -2.20 -3.41 -19.69
C TYR A 259 -3.49 -3.75 -18.92
N PRO A 260 -4.40 -2.79 -18.64
CA PRO A 260 -5.63 -3.05 -17.90
C PRO A 260 -6.51 -4.11 -18.56
N MET A 261 -6.95 -5.09 -17.77
CA MET A 261 -7.83 -6.17 -18.22
C MET A 261 -9.16 -6.18 -17.49
N CYS A 262 -10.13 -6.93 -18.01
CA CYS A 262 -11.49 -6.96 -17.50
C CYS A 262 -12.15 -8.33 -17.62
N VAL A 263 -13.11 -8.60 -16.74
CA VAL A 263 -14.02 -9.74 -16.85
C VAL A 263 -15.28 -9.28 -17.60
N PRO A 264 -15.60 -9.86 -18.78
CA PRO A 264 -16.77 -9.46 -19.56
C PRO A 264 -18.09 -9.60 -18.78
N ARG A 265 -18.92 -8.54 -18.81
CA ARG A 265 -20.25 -8.53 -18.19
C ARG A 265 -21.35 -9.06 -19.11
N SER A 266 -21.08 -9.11 -20.40
CA SER A 266 -21.98 -9.64 -21.43
C SER A 266 -21.19 -10.00 -22.70
N GLY A 267 -21.86 -10.58 -23.70
CA GLY A 267 -21.24 -10.86 -25.01
C GLY A 267 -20.95 -9.61 -25.85
N SER A 268 -21.48 -8.45 -25.46
CA SER A 268 -21.24 -7.15 -26.12
C SER A 268 -21.03 -6.09 -25.05
N ASP A 269 -19.95 -6.25 -24.28
CA ASP A 269 -19.59 -5.33 -23.20
C ASP A 269 -18.79 -4.14 -23.75
N PRO A 270 -19.35 -2.91 -23.75
CA PRO A 270 -18.65 -1.72 -24.24
C PRO A 270 -17.47 -1.33 -23.36
N ARG A 271 -17.50 -1.68 -22.07
CA ARG A 271 -16.42 -1.42 -21.09
C ARG A 271 -15.36 -2.52 -21.08
N CYS A 272 -15.61 -3.62 -21.79
CA CYS A 272 -14.72 -4.76 -21.89
C CYS A 272 -14.76 -5.34 -23.33
N PRO A 273 -14.38 -4.55 -24.35
CA PRO A 273 -14.67 -4.88 -25.73
C PRO A 273 -13.89 -6.11 -26.22
N ALA A 274 -14.61 -7.10 -26.76
CA ALA A 274 -14.00 -8.28 -27.42
C ALA A 274 -13.08 -7.91 -28.61
N GLY A 275 -13.21 -6.69 -29.15
CA GLY A 275 -12.29 -6.14 -30.14
C GLY A 275 -10.83 -6.08 -29.64
N ASN A 276 -10.66 -5.71 -28.37
CA ASN A 276 -9.37 -5.56 -27.69
C ASN A 276 -8.66 -6.89 -27.38
N ARG A 277 -9.29 -8.03 -27.71
CA ARG A 277 -8.67 -9.35 -27.63
C ARG A 277 -8.69 -10.02 -29.01
N PRO A 278 -7.62 -9.88 -29.82
CA PRO A 278 -7.54 -10.56 -31.11
C PRO A 278 -7.46 -12.08 -30.93
N THR A 279 -8.22 -12.81 -31.76
CA THR A 279 -8.30 -14.27 -31.71
C THR A 279 -6.95 -14.89 -32.06
N GLY A 280 -6.50 -15.87 -31.28
CA GLY A 280 -5.28 -16.64 -31.56
C GLY A 280 -3.97 -15.93 -31.21
N LEU A 281 -4.02 -14.70 -30.67
CA LEU A 281 -2.83 -13.97 -30.21
C LEU A 281 -2.77 -13.94 -28.69
N THR A 282 -1.64 -14.30 -28.11
CA THR A 282 -1.34 -14.13 -26.68
C THR A 282 -0.37 -12.97 -26.43
N THR A 283 0.30 -12.47 -27.47
CA THR A 283 1.19 -11.32 -27.41
C THR A 283 0.97 -10.43 -28.63
N PHE A 284 0.65 -9.16 -28.44
CA PHE A 284 0.30 -8.23 -29.52
C PHE A 284 0.40 -6.75 -29.11
N VAL A 285 0.38 -5.85 -30.09
CA VAL A 285 0.32 -4.39 -29.90
C VAL A 285 -1.09 -3.87 -30.13
N MET A 286 -1.59 -3.04 -29.23
CA MET A 286 -2.86 -2.32 -29.30
C MET A 286 -2.81 -1.14 -30.27
N GLY A 287 -2.28 -1.30 -31.48
CA GLY A 287 -2.15 -0.21 -32.44
C GLY A 287 -1.90 -0.72 -33.85
N PRO A 288 -1.89 0.16 -34.86
CA PRO A 288 -1.68 -0.24 -36.25
C PRO A 288 -0.26 -0.72 -36.52
N ASN A 289 0.72 -0.35 -35.68
CA ASN A 289 2.13 -0.64 -35.91
C ASN A 289 2.60 -1.82 -35.04
N PRO A 290 3.21 -2.88 -35.63
CA PRO A 290 3.80 -3.97 -34.87
C PRO A 290 5.11 -3.54 -34.17
N LEU A 291 5.62 -4.34 -33.23
CA LEU A 291 6.98 -4.18 -32.71
C LEU A 291 7.93 -5.08 -33.53
N PRO A 292 8.79 -4.50 -34.40
CA PRO A 292 9.70 -5.28 -35.22
C PRO A 292 10.88 -5.82 -34.42
N ALA A 293 11.48 -6.91 -34.90
CA ALA A 293 12.76 -7.42 -34.41
C ALA A 293 13.92 -6.44 -34.74
N PRO A 294 15.04 -6.46 -33.98
CA PRO A 294 15.37 -7.40 -32.90
C PRO A 294 14.72 -7.04 -31.56
N LEU A 295 14.08 -8.02 -30.93
CA LEU A 295 13.60 -7.96 -29.56
C LEU A 295 14.54 -8.75 -28.62
N PRO A 296 14.39 -8.67 -27.29
CA PRO A 296 15.18 -9.47 -26.36
C PRO A 296 15.19 -10.97 -26.72
N PRO A 297 16.24 -11.73 -26.35
CA PRO A 297 16.39 -13.13 -26.74
C PRO A 297 15.15 -13.96 -26.44
N GLY A 298 14.74 -14.78 -27.42
CA GLY A 298 13.56 -15.65 -27.32
C GLY A 298 12.25 -15.03 -27.80
N LEU A 299 12.24 -13.76 -28.23
CA LEU A 299 11.04 -13.10 -28.77
C LEU A 299 11.17 -12.84 -30.28
N GLY A 300 10.21 -13.38 -31.05
CA GLY A 300 9.98 -12.99 -32.45
C GLY A 300 9.24 -11.65 -32.56
N PRO A 301 9.03 -11.11 -33.78
CA PRO A 301 8.25 -9.90 -33.98
C PRO A 301 6.88 -9.98 -33.31
N ILE A 302 6.46 -8.91 -32.63
CA ILE A 302 5.15 -8.87 -31.99
C ILE A 302 4.16 -8.26 -32.97
N PRO A 303 3.13 -8.99 -33.40
CA PRO A 303 2.15 -8.48 -34.35
C PRO A 303 1.33 -7.35 -33.74
N ASN A 304 0.87 -6.46 -34.60
CA ASN A 304 -0.22 -5.55 -34.27
C ASN A 304 -1.54 -6.31 -34.12
N CYS A 305 -2.50 -5.72 -33.41
CA CYS A 305 -3.87 -6.17 -33.45
C CYS A 305 -4.48 -5.92 -34.84
N VAL A 306 -4.46 -6.95 -35.69
CA VAL A 306 -5.06 -6.93 -37.03
C VAL A 306 -6.54 -7.34 -36.95
N LYS A 307 -7.38 -6.45 -36.42
CA LYS A 307 -8.79 -6.39 -36.83
C LYS A 307 -8.93 -5.06 -37.58
N ALA A 308 -9.98 -4.89 -38.39
CA ALA A 308 -10.18 -3.71 -39.24
C ALA A 308 -9.74 -2.42 -38.53
N ALA A 309 -8.97 -1.56 -39.21
CA ALA A 309 -8.33 -0.38 -38.60
C ALA A 309 -9.27 0.34 -37.63
N GLY A 310 -8.86 0.45 -36.36
CA GLY A 310 -9.66 1.04 -35.27
C GLY A 310 -10.36 0.07 -34.31
N SER A 311 -10.21 -1.25 -34.48
CA SER A 311 -10.89 -2.25 -33.62
C SER A 311 -10.23 -2.52 -32.26
N CYS A 312 -8.92 -2.28 -32.15
CA CYS A 312 -8.18 -2.34 -30.89
C CYS A 312 -7.89 -0.92 -30.45
N VAL A 313 -8.34 -0.56 -29.25
CA VAL A 313 -8.31 0.80 -28.74
C VAL A 313 -7.59 0.80 -27.39
N GLN A 314 -6.46 1.50 -27.30
CA GLN A 314 -5.60 1.56 -26.10
C GLN A 314 -6.28 2.24 -24.91
N THR A 315 -7.30 3.06 -25.17
CA THR A 315 -8.09 3.71 -24.12
C THR A 315 -9.12 2.77 -23.49
N GLU A 316 -9.25 1.53 -23.97
CA GLU A 316 -10.21 0.55 -23.47
C GLU A 316 -9.51 -0.66 -22.83
N GLN A 317 -10.15 -1.28 -21.86
CA GLN A 317 -9.63 -2.50 -21.23
C GLN A 317 -9.64 -3.69 -22.21
N SER A 318 -8.83 -4.71 -21.97
CA SER A 318 -8.86 -5.97 -22.73
C SER A 318 -9.56 -7.08 -21.95
N PRO A 319 -10.50 -7.83 -22.54
CA PRO A 319 -11.16 -8.92 -21.83
C PRO A 319 -10.21 -10.07 -21.54
N PHE A 320 -10.35 -10.68 -20.35
CA PHE A 320 -9.91 -12.06 -20.15
C PHE A 320 -10.74 -12.99 -21.04
N VAL A 321 -10.10 -14.06 -21.52
CA VAL A 321 -10.76 -15.10 -22.30
C VAL A 321 -10.46 -16.48 -21.76
N VAL A 322 -11.34 -17.44 -22.07
CA VAL A 322 -11.10 -18.86 -21.78
C VAL A 322 -9.79 -19.28 -22.45
N GLY A 323 -8.93 -19.94 -21.67
CA GLY A 323 -7.58 -20.34 -22.05
C GLY A 323 -6.48 -19.39 -21.58
N ASP A 324 -6.79 -18.20 -21.06
CA ASP A 324 -5.78 -17.35 -20.41
C ASP A 324 -5.28 -18.03 -19.14
N TYR A 325 -3.96 -18.07 -18.94
CA TYR A 325 -3.35 -18.45 -17.67
C TYR A 325 -3.26 -17.22 -16.78
N ILE A 326 -3.81 -17.30 -15.57
CA ILE A 326 -3.83 -16.20 -14.61
C ILE A 326 -3.19 -16.59 -13.29
N ASN A 327 -2.59 -15.61 -12.64
CA ASN A 327 -2.34 -15.62 -11.20
C ASN A 327 -3.39 -14.72 -10.55
N TYR A 328 -3.99 -15.16 -9.44
CA TYR A 328 -4.98 -14.38 -8.70
C TYR A 328 -4.65 -14.35 -7.21
N GLN A 329 -5.07 -13.27 -6.55
CA GLN A 329 -4.91 -13.05 -5.12
C GLN A 329 -6.18 -12.42 -4.56
N GLY A 330 -6.59 -12.84 -3.37
CA GLY A 330 -7.88 -12.46 -2.80
C GLY A 330 -8.14 -12.98 -1.39
N THR A 331 -9.39 -12.81 -0.99
CA THR A 331 -9.92 -13.34 0.26
C THR A 331 -10.95 -14.42 0.00
N LEU A 332 -11.09 -15.38 0.91
CA LEU A 332 -12.11 -16.41 0.83
C LEU A 332 -13.48 -15.83 1.18
N ALA A 333 -14.44 -16.02 0.29
CA ALA A 333 -15.84 -15.67 0.46
C ALA A 333 -16.73 -16.89 0.19
N ASN A 334 -18.00 -16.79 0.56
CA ASN A 334 -19.01 -17.83 0.46
C ASN A 334 -20.31 -17.26 -0.09
N ASP A 335 -20.92 -17.97 -1.04
CA ASP A 335 -22.24 -17.66 -1.56
C ASP A 335 -23.14 -18.92 -1.56
N ALA A 336 -24.33 -18.83 -2.15
CA ALA A 336 -25.26 -19.95 -2.25
C ALA A 336 -24.71 -21.17 -3.02
N THR A 337 -23.66 -20.97 -3.81
CA THR A 337 -22.98 -22.02 -4.58
C THR A 337 -21.69 -22.51 -3.91
N GLY A 338 -21.34 -21.96 -2.75
CA GLY A 338 -20.22 -22.36 -1.91
C GLY A 338 -19.06 -21.37 -1.90
N LEU A 339 -17.89 -21.87 -1.52
CA LEU A 339 -16.68 -21.05 -1.38
C LEU A 339 -16.15 -20.57 -2.73
N TYR A 340 -15.62 -19.36 -2.74
CA TYR A 340 -14.91 -18.77 -3.88
C TYR A 340 -13.87 -17.77 -3.42
N ILE A 341 -12.93 -17.45 -4.31
CA ILE A 341 -11.94 -16.41 -4.09
C ILE A 341 -12.50 -15.07 -4.56
N SER A 342 -12.63 -14.13 -3.62
CA SER A 342 -12.92 -12.73 -3.87
C SER A 342 -11.60 -12.00 -4.13
N ALA A 343 -11.25 -11.87 -5.40
CA ALA A 343 -9.93 -11.44 -5.87
C ALA A 343 -9.79 -9.90 -5.90
N HIS A 344 -8.74 -9.38 -5.26
CA HIS A 344 -8.34 -7.97 -5.39
C HIS A 344 -7.30 -7.76 -6.50
N THR A 345 -6.59 -8.82 -6.91
CA THR A 345 -5.55 -8.76 -7.94
C THR A 345 -5.69 -9.97 -8.86
N VAL A 346 -5.62 -9.74 -10.17
CA VAL A 346 -5.56 -10.80 -11.19
C VAL A 346 -4.58 -10.38 -12.29
N VAL A 347 -3.57 -11.21 -12.53
CA VAL A 347 -2.55 -10.99 -13.55
C VAL A 347 -2.61 -12.11 -14.59
N ALA A 348 -2.90 -11.77 -15.85
CA ALA A 348 -2.86 -12.75 -16.93
C ALA A 348 -1.47 -12.82 -17.58
N ASN A 349 -1.03 -14.03 -17.89
CA ASN A 349 0.15 -14.29 -18.70
C ASN A 349 -0.12 -14.05 -20.20
N VAL A 350 -0.42 -12.79 -20.53
CA VAL A 350 -0.69 -12.27 -21.87
C VAL A 350 0.19 -11.04 -22.07
N GLY A 351 0.80 -10.89 -23.25
CA GLY A 351 1.69 -9.78 -23.58
C GLY A 351 0.99 -8.69 -24.38
N ILE A 352 0.29 -7.76 -23.73
CA ILE A 352 -0.40 -6.65 -24.41
C ILE A 352 0.44 -5.38 -24.34
N TYR A 353 0.90 -4.89 -25.48
CA TYR A 353 1.69 -3.65 -25.56
C TYR A 353 0.86 -2.52 -26.13
N THR A 354 1.12 -1.29 -25.69
CA THR A 354 0.63 -0.08 -26.34
C THR A 354 1.55 0.29 -27.49
N GLU A 355 1.07 1.10 -28.41
CA GLU A 355 1.87 1.63 -29.51
C GLU A 355 3.00 2.50 -28.96
N ALA A 356 4.19 2.29 -29.51
CA ALA A 356 5.40 2.93 -29.03
C ALA A 356 5.30 4.46 -29.15
N GLY A 357 5.50 5.17 -28.05
CA GLY A 357 5.44 6.63 -28.01
C GLY A 357 4.06 7.27 -28.12
N VAL A 358 2.96 6.49 -28.15
CA VAL A 358 1.58 6.99 -28.28
C VAL A 358 0.80 6.82 -26.98
N ASP A 359 0.12 7.87 -26.50
CA ASP A 359 -0.75 7.80 -25.32
C ASP A 359 -2.12 7.16 -25.66
N PRO A 360 -2.73 6.40 -24.72
CA PRO A 360 -2.23 6.10 -23.38
C PRO A 360 -1.19 4.96 -23.36
N THR A 361 -0.33 5.00 -22.34
CA THR A 361 0.53 3.89 -21.94
C THR A 361 0.19 3.48 -20.51
N TYR A 362 0.54 2.27 -20.09
CA TYR A 362 0.29 1.77 -18.74
C TYR A 362 1.57 1.24 -18.12
N VAL A 363 1.63 1.31 -16.79
CA VAL A 363 2.78 0.90 -16.01
C VAL A 363 2.29 0.21 -14.74
N THR A 364 3.08 -0.73 -14.23
CA THR A 364 2.84 -1.40 -12.95
C THR A 364 4.05 -1.30 -12.04
N GLN A 365 3.82 -1.49 -10.75
CA GLN A 365 4.86 -1.71 -9.74
C GLN A 365 4.62 -3.07 -9.09
N GLU A 366 5.58 -3.98 -9.23
CA GLU A 366 5.53 -5.32 -8.61
C GLU A 366 6.30 -5.35 -7.29
N VAL A 367 7.41 -4.62 -7.21
CA VAL A 367 8.35 -4.66 -6.08
C VAL A 367 8.76 -3.24 -5.71
N SER A 368 8.75 -2.93 -4.42
CA SER A 368 9.29 -1.69 -3.85
C SER A 368 9.96 -1.95 -2.50
N LEU A 369 11.26 -1.67 -2.41
CA LEU A 369 12.03 -1.72 -1.17
C LEU A 369 12.77 -0.40 -0.99
N ILE A 370 12.79 0.11 0.22
CA ILE A 370 13.46 1.36 0.56
C ILE A 370 14.25 1.25 1.87
N GLY A 371 15.48 1.75 1.87
CA GLY A 371 16.28 1.84 3.09
C GLY A 371 15.95 3.08 3.92
N THR A 372 15.83 2.90 5.23
CA THR A 372 15.43 3.95 6.19
C THR A 372 16.58 4.83 6.68
N LEU A 373 17.81 4.58 6.20
CA LEU A 373 19.05 5.30 6.50
C LEU A 373 19.54 5.24 7.96
N GLY A 374 18.67 5.18 8.97
CA GLY A 374 19.06 5.23 10.38
C GLY A 374 19.42 6.64 10.90
N PRO A 375 19.54 6.82 12.23
CA PRO A 375 19.98 8.08 12.83
C PRO A 375 21.47 8.34 12.50
N GLN A 376 21.71 9.41 11.75
CA GLN A 376 23.06 9.81 11.32
C GLN A 376 23.81 10.53 12.46
N GLY A 377 25.05 10.13 12.75
CA GLY A 377 25.88 10.72 13.81
C GLY A 377 26.48 9.67 14.76
N THR A 378 27.14 10.11 15.84
CA THR A 378 27.68 9.22 16.89
C THR A 378 26.74 9.21 18.10
N PRO A 379 26.41 8.02 18.67
CA PRO A 379 26.91 6.69 18.35
C PRO A 379 26.05 5.94 17.31
N GLY A 380 25.41 6.66 16.38
CA GLY A 380 24.61 6.11 15.29
C GLY A 380 25.45 5.41 14.21
N CYS A 381 25.11 5.64 12.94
CA CYS A 381 25.59 4.95 11.72
C CYS A 381 27.12 4.83 11.47
N THR A 382 27.98 5.07 12.46
CA THR A 382 29.44 5.20 12.30
C THR A 382 30.26 4.12 13.02
N THR A 383 29.70 3.32 13.95
CA THR A 383 30.48 2.25 14.62
C THR A 383 29.77 0.93 14.96
N THR A 384 28.46 0.91 15.26
CA THR A 384 27.77 -0.30 15.77
C THR A 384 26.56 -0.75 14.94
N MET A 385 26.20 0.01 13.91
CA MET A 385 25.04 -0.29 13.07
C MET A 385 25.31 -0.02 11.58
N GLU A 386 24.74 -0.88 10.75
CA GLU A 386 24.66 -0.73 9.32
C GLU A 386 23.43 0.11 8.96
N CYS A 387 23.71 1.26 8.38
CA CYS A 387 22.72 2.24 7.96
C CYS A 387 22.76 2.36 6.45
N GLN A 388 21.60 2.19 5.81
CA GLN A 388 21.52 2.25 4.36
C GLN A 388 20.23 2.96 3.93
N ASP A 389 20.36 3.91 3.01
CA ASP A 389 19.30 4.27 2.07
C ASP A 389 19.58 3.58 0.73
N ARG A 390 18.70 2.66 0.40
CA ARG A 390 18.69 1.91 -0.86
C ARG A 390 17.32 2.04 -1.49
N LEU A 391 17.24 1.78 -2.78
CA LEU A 391 15.97 1.68 -3.47
C LEU A 391 16.01 0.49 -4.41
N LYS A 392 14.97 -0.33 -4.37
CA LYS A 392 14.69 -1.31 -5.41
C LYS A 392 13.24 -1.15 -5.85
N VAL A 393 13.04 -0.91 -7.15
CA VAL A 393 11.72 -0.88 -7.77
C VAL A 393 11.72 -1.75 -9.01
N GLU A 394 10.74 -2.64 -9.14
CA GLU A 394 10.52 -3.43 -10.34
C GLU A 394 9.07 -3.32 -10.79
N GLY A 395 8.86 -3.44 -12.10
CA GLY A 395 7.53 -3.42 -12.69
C GLY A 395 7.57 -3.60 -14.20
N PHE A 396 6.44 -3.37 -14.84
CA PHE A 396 6.30 -3.45 -16.30
C PHE A 396 5.75 -2.16 -16.90
N THR A 397 6.06 -1.92 -18.17
CA THR A 397 5.42 -0.91 -19.03
C THR A 397 4.86 -1.57 -20.28
N THR A 398 3.72 -1.06 -20.75
CA THR A 398 3.14 -1.46 -22.03
C THR A 398 3.82 -0.79 -23.21
N ASP A 399 4.63 0.25 -22.99
CA ASP A 399 5.50 0.87 -23.99
C ASP A 399 6.97 0.60 -23.62
N PRO A 400 7.57 -0.50 -24.10
CA PRO A 400 8.96 -0.85 -23.80
C PRO A 400 9.95 -0.01 -24.62
N MET A 401 11.10 0.31 -24.02
CA MET A 401 12.18 0.97 -24.74
C MET A 401 12.80 0.08 -25.81
N ILE A 402 12.49 0.39 -27.07
CA ILE A 402 13.16 -0.16 -28.23
C ILE A 402 14.04 0.94 -28.85
N SER A 403 15.30 0.60 -29.12
CA SER A 403 16.19 1.43 -29.93
C SER A 403 15.80 1.29 -31.38
N SER A 404 15.51 2.40 -32.08
CA SER A 404 15.25 2.35 -33.51
C SER A 404 16.50 1.81 -34.25
N PRO A 405 16.37 0.75 -35.05
CA PRO A 405 17.47 0.24 -35.88
C PRO A 405 17.83 1.21 -37.03
N THR A 406 16.97 2.18 -37.34
CA THR A 406 17.13 3.11 -38.48
C THR A 406 17.65 4.49 -38.08
N SER A 407 17.58 4.86 -36.81
CA SER A 407 18.13 6.14 -36.33
C SER A 407 19.61 6.03 -35.98
N ARG A 408 20.44 6.94 -36.50
CA ARG A 408 21.84 7.11 -36.08
C ARG A 408 22.04 8.53 -35.54
N PRO A 409 22.42 8.71 -34.25
CA PRO A 409 22.57 7.67 -33.23
C PRO A 409 21.22 7.01 -32.88
N PRO A 410 21.22 5.80 -32.28
CA PRO A 410 20.00 5.12 -31.86
C PRO A 410 19.17 6.06 -30.97
N ARG A 411 18.01 6.49 -31.44
CA ARG A 411 17.02 7.21 -30.65
C ARG A 411 16.10 6.19 -30.00
N ALA A 412 15.81 6.42 -28.72
CA ALA A 412 14.72 5.74 -28.04
C ALA A 412 13.40 6.15 -28.72
N ILE A 413 12.58 5.17 -29.14
CA ILE A 413 11.22 5.45 -29.63
C ILE A 413 10.23 5.48 -28.45
N SER A 414 10.61 4.93 -27.30
CA SER A 414 9.76 4.80 -26.12
C SER A 414 10.04 5.84 -25.03
N ARG A 415 9.12 5.91 -24.08
CA ARG A 415 9.03 6.92 -23.03
C ARG A 415 9.82 6.53 -21.78
N GLN A 416 10.28 7.54 -21.04
CA GLN A 416 11.04 7.34 -19.80
C GLN A 416 10.10 7.02 -18.64
N ILE A 417 10.52 6.09 -17.79
CA ILE A 417 9.87 5.80 -16.52
C ILE A 417 10.62 6.54 -15.40
N ASN A 418 9.88 7.31 -14.62
CA ASN A 418 10.40 8.01 -13.45
C ASN A 418 9.73 7.46 -12.18
N ILE A 419 10.50 7.45 -11.09
CA ILE A 419 10.05 7.01 -9.78
C ILE A 419 10.03 8.22 -8.86
N TYR A 420 8.89 8.44 -8.22
CA TYR A 420 8.64 9.54 -7.32
C TYR A 420 8.28 9.03 -5.93
N ALA A 421 8.78 9.69 -4.90
CA ALA A 421 8.20 9.63 -3.56
C ALA A 421 6.94 10.51 -3.54
N LEU A 422 5.91 10.03 -2.86
CA LEU A 422 4.72 10.82 -2.55
C LEU A 422 4.80 11.29 -1.10
N ASP A 423 5.13 12.56 -0.91
CA ASP A 423 5.38 13.16 0.39
C ASP A 423 4.32 14.26 0.64
N VAL A 424 4.04 14.60 1.90
CA VAL A 424 3.29 15.82 2.22
C VAL A 424 4.27 16.95 2.46
N ASP A 425 4.16 18.02 1.67
CA ASP A 425 4.96 19.23 1.86
C ASP A 425 4.04 20.41 2.19
N LEU A 426 3.92 20.71 3.50
CA LEU A 426 3.07 21.81 3.96
C LEU A 426 3.54 23.20 3.53
N THR A 427 4.79 23.35 3.07
CA THR A 427 5.23 24.62 2.49
C THR A 427 4.60 24.89 1.13
N VAL A 428 4.11 23.84 0.48
CA VAL A 428 3.46 23.88 -0.84
C VAL A 428 1.95 23.80 -0.68
N ASP A 429 1.47 22.85 0.12
CA ASP A 429 0.05 22.71 0.48
C ASP A 429 -0.10 22.81 2.00
N PRO A 430 -0.35 24.02 2.55
CA PRO A 430 -0.53 24.23 3.98
C PRO A 430 -1.69 23.45 4.58
N THR A 431 -2.61 22.95 3.76
CA THR A 431 -3.76 22.15 4.23
C THR A 431 -3.39 20.69 4.47
N GLY A 432 -2.26 20.21 3.91
CA GLY A 432 -1.84 18.81 4.00
C GLY A 432 -2.79 17.83 3.31
N THR A 433 -3.66 18.33 2.44
CA THR A 433 -4.73 17.55 1.80
C THR A 433 -4.29 16.92 0.48
N ALA A 434 -3.21 17.42 -0.14
CA ALA A 434 -2.66 16.89 -1.37
C ALA A 434 -1.24 16.33 -1.19
N PRO A 435 -0.95 15.12 -1.68
CA PRO A 435 0.42 14.66 -1.77
C PRO A 435 1.20 15.47 -2.82
N THR A 436 2.46 15.74 -2.51
CA THR A 436 3.44 16.35 -3.40
C THR A 436 4.42 15.31 -3.91
N VAL A 437 4.98 15.53 -5.09
CA VAL A 437 5.94 14.60 -5.68
C VAL A 437 7.38 15.03 -5.47
N ARG A 438 8.24 14.06 -5.13
CA ARG A 438 9.69 14.21 -5.17
C ARG A 438 10.28 13.13 -6.05
N ARG A 439 10.88 13.52 -7.18
CA ARG A 439 11.52 12.55 -8.07
C ARG A 439 12.75 11.96 -7.37
N ILE A 440 12.73 10.66 -7.13
CA ILE A 440 13.85 9.93 -6.55
C ILE A 440 14.79 9.48 -7.67
N ALA A 441 14.22 9.01 -8.78
CA ALA A 441 14.96 8.22 -9.72
C ALA A 441 14.38 8.25 -11.13
N ARG A 442 15.24 7.89 -12.09
CA ARG A 442 14.87 7.59 -13.47
C ARG A 442 15.21 6.14 -13.75
N ALA A 443 14.24 5.32 -14.14
CA ALA A 443 14.51 3.93 -14.50
C ALA A 443 15.30 3.89 -15.81
N ALA A 444 16.54 3.41 -15.75
CA ALA A 444 17.46 3.39 -16.89
C ALA A 444 17.47 2.05 -17.65
N ASP A 445 17.03 0.96 -17.02
CA ASP A 445 17.22 -0.40 -17.53
C ASP A 445 15.91 -1.09 -17.94
N PHE A 446 15.58 -1.02 -19.24
CA PHE A 446 14.46 -1.71 -19.88
C PHE A 446 14.83 -3.04 -20.53
N ARG A 447 16.09 -3.46 -20.42
CA ARG A 447 16.61 -4.64 -21.13
C ARG A 447 16.33 -5.96 -20.41
N ALA A 448 15.52 -5.95 -19.35
CA ALA A 448 15.16 -7.16 -18.65
C ALA A 448 14.16 -8.00 -19.46
N VAL A 449 14.34 -9.32 -19.47
CA VAL A 449 13.33 -10.28 -19.93
C VAL A 449 12.41 -10.58 -18.74
N PRO A 450 11.07 -10.60 -18.90
CA PRO A 450 10.29 -10.38 -20.13
C PRO A 450 10.26 -8.92 -20.63
N LEU A 451 10.06 -8.72 -21.95
CA LEU A 451 10.03 -7.39 -22.59
C LEU A 451 9.03 -6.45 -21.91
N GLY A 452 9.47 -5.23 -21.61
CA GLY A 452 8.69 -4.23 -20.88
C GLY A 452 8.97 -4.20 -19.39
N ARG A 453 9.66 -5.20 -18.84
CA ARG A 453 10.12 -5.17 -17.47
C ARG A 453 11.19 -4.09 -17.30
N PHE A 454 11.00 -3.23 -16.31
CA PHE A 454 12.02 -2.33 -15.82
C PHE A 454 12.46 -2.76 -14.42
N ARG A 455 13.74 -2.57 -14.13
CA ARG A 455 14.31 -2.78 -12.80
C ARG A 455 15.18 -1.59 -12.47
N TYR A 456 14.95 -1.02 -11.30
CA TYR A 456 15.73 0.07 -10.78
C TYR A 456 16.29 -0.29 -9.41
N ILE A 457 17.61 -0.37 -9.30
CA ILE A 457 18.31 -0.71 -8.07
C ILE A 457 19.37 0.35 -7.79
N LEU A 458 19.27 0.98 -6.62
CA LEU A 458 20.29 1.87 -6.07
C LEU A 458 21.03 1.19 -4.92
N GLY A 459 22.35 1.36 -4.92
CA GLY A 459 23.25 0.87 -3.87
C GLY A 459 23.10 1.62 -2.54
N LYS A 460 23.99 1.36 -1.57
CA LYS A 460 24.01 2.07 -0.28
C LYS A 460 24.25 3.57 -0.52
N ASN A 461 23.73 4.44 0.35
CA ASN A 461 24.03 5.87 0.34
C ASN A 461 23.52 6.58 -0.91
N ALA A 462 22.35 6.13 -1.40
CA ALA A 462 21.79 6.53 -2.68
C ALA A 462 21.10 7.91 -2.68
N GLY A 463 20.94 8.54 -1.53
CA GLY A 463 20.24 9.81 -1.38
C GLY A 463 18.73 9.69 -1.53
N VAL A 464 18.14 8.53 -1.21
CA VAL A 464 16.71 8.27 -1.47
C VAL A 464 15.81 9.11 -0.55
N SER A 465 16.32 9.47 0.63
CA SER A 465 15.62 10.30 1.61
C SER A 465 15.89 11.80 1.48
N VAL A 466 16.69 12.25 0.50
CA VAL A 466 16.99 13.68 0.27
C VAL A 466 16.28 14.22 -0.97
N ASP A 467 16.00 15.52 -0.97
CA ASP A 467 15.53 16.23 -2.16
C ASP A 467 16.69 16.78 -3.02
N SER A 468 16.35 17.38 -4.16
CA SER A 468 17.34 17.94 -5.09
C SER A 468 18.15 19.12 -4.54
N THR A 469 17.74 19.71 -3.42
CA THR A 469 18.51 20.76 -2.73
C THR A 469 19.41 20.18 -1.64
N GLY A 470 19.40 18.86 -1.45
CA GLY A 470 20.18 18.15 -0.45
C GLY A 470 19.57 18.15 0.95
N VAL A 471 18.29 18.54 1.07
CA VAL A 471 17.55 18.54 2.34
C VAL A 471 16.96 17.16 2.59
N GLN A 472 17.13 16.64 3.81
CA GLN A 472 16.55 15.37 4.24
C GLN A 472 15.04 15.53 4.37
N ARG A 473 14.29 14.81 3.55
CA ARG A 473 12.82 14.71 3.58
C ARG A 473 12.32 13.47 4.32
N GLY A 474 13.21 12.51 4.54
CA GLY A 474 12.87 11.22 5.12
C GLY A 474 12.35 10.24 4.08
N VAL A 475 11.92 9.08 4.56
CA VAL A 475 11.42 7.99 3.72
C VAL A 475 9.90 8.08 3.59
N THR A 476 9.42 7.88 2.37
CA THR A 476 8.01 7.99 2.00
C THR A 476 7.20 6.73 2.33
N ARG A 477 5.87 6.88 2.38
CA ARG A 477 4.92 5.76 2.48
C ARG A 477 4.68 5.09 1.12
N GLU A 478 4.66 5.90 0.07
CA GLU A 478 4.22 5.48 -1.27
C GLU A 478 5.23 5.88 -2.32
N LEU A 479 5.38 5.01 -3.31
CA LEU A 479 6.10 5.30 -4.54
C LEU A 479 5.09 5.41 -5.68
N MET A 480 5.35 6.38 -6.54
CA MET A 480 4.68 6.49 -7.83
C MET A 480 5.68 6.16 -8.94
N VAL A 481 5.38 5.11 -9.70
CA VAL A 481 6.02 4.86 -10.99
C VAL A 481 5.19 5.57 -12.05
N ARG A 482 5.84 6.39 -12.88
CA ARG A 482 5.15 7.16 -13.92
C ARG A 482 5.93 7.15 -15.23
N VAL A 483 5.20 7.00 -16.34
CA VAL A 483 5.69 7.24 -17.70
C VAL A 483 5.49 8.72 -18.01
N ASP A 484 6.57 9.45 -18.29
CA ASP A 484 6.49 10.90 -18.51
C ASP A 484 6.43 11.28 -20.00
N THR A 485 5.36 11.98 -20.39
CA THR A 485 5.17 12.63 -21.70
C THR A 485 4.53 14.01 -21.56
N PRO A 486 5.07 15.09 -22.16
CA PRO A 486 6.41 15.25 -22.78
C PRO A 486 7.50 15.64 -21.77
N ALA A 487 7.19 15.84 -20.48
CA ALA A 487 8.15 16.26 -19.46
C ALA A 487 7.87 15.60 -18.11
N ALA A 488 8.92 15.47 -17.30
CA ALA A 488 8.80 15.01 -15.92
C ALA A 488 7.94 15.96 -15.09
N VAL A 489 7.21 15.43 -14.12
CA VAL A 489 6.49 16.25 -13.14
C VAL A 489 7.52 17.06 -12.34
N PRO A 490 7.42 18.39 -12.31
CA PRO A 490 8.32 19.20 -11.49
C PRO A 490 8.22 18.79 -10.01
N PRO A 491 9.35 18.76 -9.27
CA PRO A 491 9.33 18.50 -7.84
C PRO A 491 8.42 19.48 -7.11
N ARG A 492 7.82 19.07 -5.99
CA ARG A 492 6.93 19.89 -5.16
C ARG A 492 5.63 20.32 -5.82
N ASN A 493 5.32 19.85 -7.02
CA ASN A 493 3.97 20.02 -7.54
C ASN A 493 3.03 19.02 -6.86
N ALA A 494 1.79 19.43 -6.63
CA ALA A 494 0.71 18.50 -6.38
C ALA A 494 0.71 17.46 -7.51
N ILE A 495 0.48 16.19 -7.18
CA ILE A 495 0.09 15.24 -8.22
C ILE A 495 -1.11 15.89 -8.92
N VAL A 496 -1.05 16.07 -10.25
CA VAL A 496 -2.23 16.49 -11.00
C VAL A 496 -3.33 15.54 -10.58
N SER A 497 -4.32 16.08 -9.87
CA SER A 497 -5.27 15.29 -9.09
C SER A 497 -5.77 14.11 -9.91
N LYS A 498 -6.03 12.97 -9.25
CA LYS A 498 -6.73 11.84 -9.86
C LYS A 498 -8.05 12.30 -10.52
N VAL A 499 -8.57 13.49 -10.18
CA VAL A 499 -9.77 14.12 -10.73
C VAL A 499 -9.52 14.87 -12.06
N ASP A 500 -8.36 15.49 -12.26
CA ASP A 500 -8.10 16.39 -13.41
C ASP A 500 -7.31 15.71 -14.55
N SER A 501 -6.78 14.51 -14.31
CA SER A 501 -6.07 13.73 -15.33
C SER A 501 -7.05 13.04 -16.29
N PRO A 502 -6.79 13.01 -17.61
CA PRO A 502 -7.61 12.26 -18.55
C PRO A 502 -7.80 10.81 -18.13
N LYS A 503 -9.06 10.43 -17.97
CA LYS A 503 -9.51 9.10 -17.53
C LYS A 503 -9.69 8.20 -18.76
N VAL A 504 -9.09 7.02 -18.75
CA VAL A 504 -9.28 5.99 -19.78
C VAL A 504 -9.51 4.63 -19.11
N ALA A 505 -9.80 3.58 -19.89
CA ALA A 505 -9.91 2.21 -19.42
C ALA A 505 -10.83 2.08 -18.19
N ASN A 506 -12.06 2.59 -18.32
CA ASN A 506 -13.07 2.65 -17.26
C ASN A 506 -12.68 3.51 -16.05
N GLY A 507 -11.95 4.62 -16.24
CA GLY A 507 -11.68 5.62 -15.20
C GLY A 507 -10.30 5.56 -14.53
N LEU A 508 -9.36 4.81 -15.12
CA LEU A 508 -7.95 4.80 -14.74
C LEU A 508 -7.22 6.02 -15.28
N VAL A 509 -6.19 6.43 -14.54
CA VAL A 509 -5.22 7.41 -15.02
C VAL A 509 -4.08 6.64 -15.68
N PRO A 510 -3.86 6.80 -17.01
CA PRO A 510 -2.83 6.05 -17.70
C PRO A 510 -1.44 6.54 -17.31
N GLY A 511 -0.44 5.68 -17.48
CA GLY A 511 0.97 6.03 -17.33
C GLY A 511 1.41 6.25 -15.89
N GLN A 512 0.61 5.93 -14.87
CA GLN A 512 1.02 5.99 -13.48
C GLN A 512 0.58 4.75 -12.69
N PHE A 513 1.37 4.40 -11.69
CA PHE A 513 1.06 3.39 -10.70
C PHE A 513 1.55 3.86 -9.34
N ILE A 514 0.65 3.95 -8.36
CA ILE A 514 0.95 4.42 -7.00
C ILE A 514 0.75 3.26 -6.04
N ALA A 515 1.76 2.89 -5.28
CA ALA A 515 1.62 1.82 -4.30
C ALA A 515 2.44 2.09 -3.04
N PRO A 516 2.06 1.48 -1.90
CA PRO A 516 2.90 1.50 -0.72
C PRO A 516 4.30 0.96 -1.04
N VAL A 517 5.28 1.42 -0.26
CA VAL A 517 6.55 0.72 -0.15
C VAL A 517 6.26 -0.67 0.44
N GLY A 518 6.68 -1.72 -0.26
CA GLY A 518 6.46 -3.11 0.15
C GLY A 518 7.32 -3.52 1.34
N GLU A 519 8.56 -3.03 1.41
CA GLU A 519 9.48 -3.35 2.50
C GLU A 519 10.35 -2.14 2.88
N TYR A 520 10.48 -1.91 4.19
CA TYR A 520 11.42 -0.96 4.77
C TYR A 520 12.64 -1.71 5.32
N ILE A 521 13.83 -1.33 4.86
CA ILE A 521 15.08 -1.86 5.37
C ILE A 521 15.54 -0.95 6.52
N PHE A 522 15.40 -1.46 7.74
CA PHE A 522 15.80 -0.78 8.96
C PHE A 522 17.31 -0.94 9.22
N PRO A 523 17.93 -0.10 10.07
CA PRO A 523 19.30 -0.29 10.48
C PRO A 523 19.50 -1.62 11.18
N GLU A 524 20.64 -2.28 10.91
CA GLU A 524 20.99 -3.58 11.50
C GLU A 524 22.25 -3.43 12.37
N GLY A 525 22.39 -4.22 13.44
CA GLY A 525 23.61 -4.20 14.25
C GLY A 525 24.79 -4.85 13.51
N THR A 526 25.97 -4.22 13.51
CA THR A 526 27.18 -4.82 12.90
C THR A 526 27.89 -5.79 13.84
N GLY A 527 27.66 -5.67 15.15
CA GLY A 527 28.19 -6.56 16.17
C GLY A 527 27.31 -7.81 16.36
N LEU A 528 27.91 -8.99 16.19
CA LEU A 528 27.22 -10.24 16.48
C LEU A 528 27.06 -10.42 17.99
N GLY A 529 25.83 -10.63 18.47
CA GLY A 529 25.51 -10.78 19.89
C GLY A 529 25.24 -9.47 20.64
N ASP A 530 25.44 -8.32 19.99
CA ASP A 530 25.06 -7.03 20.55
C ASP A 530 23.54 -6.82 20.51
N PRO A 531 22.99 -5.97 21.40
CA PRO A 531 21.60 -5.56 21.33
C PRO A 531 21.26 -4.99 19.94
N GLN A 532 20.13 -5.43 19.38
CA GLN A 532 19.68 -4.94 18.09
C GLN A 532 19.25 -3.47 18.19
N PRO A 533 19.59 -2.64 17.19
CA PRO A 533 19.15 -1.25 17.16
C PRO A 533 17.63 -1.17 17.01
N LYS A 534 17.00 -0.23 17.72
CA LYS A 534 15.57 0.06 17.54
C LYS A 534 15.25 0.43 16.09
N LEU A 535 14.02 0.12 15.66
CA LEU A 535 13.51 0.57 14.37
C LEU A 535 13.35 2.10 14.40
N ASN A 536 13.94 2.81 13.44
CA ASN A 536 14.02 4.26 13.41
C ASN A 536 12.79 4.92 12.75
N PHE A 537 11.61 4.75 13.34
CA PHE A 537 10.35 5.30 12.82
C PHE A 537 10.37 6.82 12.63
N GLN A 538 11.25 7.55 13.33
CA GLN A 538 11.44 8.98 13.14
C GLN A 538 11.96 9.37 11.74
N CYS A 539 12.51 8.41 10.98
CA CYS A 539 12.97 8.64 9.60
C CYS A 539 11.92 8.31 8.55
N LEU A 540 10.74 7.83 8.95
CA LEU A 540 9.59 7.69 8.08
C LEU A 540 8.81 9.01 8.10
N ALA A 541 8.92 9.77 7.01
CA ALA A 541 8.39 11.13 6.92
C ALA A 541 6.88 11.18 7.19
N PHE A 542 6.15 10.18 6.72
CA PHE A 542 4.71 10.07 6.90
C PHE A 542 4.27 9.82 8.36
N LEU A 543 5.17 9.35 9.24
CA LEU A 543 4.89 9.19 10.66
C LEU A 543 5.20 10.46 11.46
N THR A 544 6.12 11.30 10.98
CA THR A 544 6.55 12.53 11.68
C THR A 544 5.88 13.80 11.18
N ALA A 545 5.65 13.88 9.87
CA ALA A 545 5.01 14.98 9.15
C ALA A 545 3.61 14.64 8.62
N GLY A 546 3.06 13.49 9.06
CA GLY A 546 1.75 13.03 8.61
C GLY A 546 1.69 12.71 7.11
N TRP A 547 0.51 12.32 6.64
CA TRP A 547 0.31 11.88 5.26
C TRP A 547 -1.12 12.14 4.79
N ALA A 548 -1.31 12.60 3.57
CA ALA A 548 -2.62 12.88 3.01
C ALA A 548 -3.38 11.56 2.75
N LEU A 549 -4.20 11.14 3.71
CA LEU A 549 -5.04 9.95 3.60
C LEU A 549 -6.42 10.38 3.12
N GLY A 550 -6.84 9.85 1.98
CA GLY A 550 -8.22 9.98 1.52
C GLY A 550 -9.12 8.95 2.20
N VAL A 551 -9.93 9.41 3.15
CA VAL A 551 -10.86 8.59 3.93
C VAL A 551 -12.26 8.75 3.36
N GLU A 552 -12.97 7.65 3.08
CA GLU A 552 -14.41 7.74 2.79
C GLU A 552 -15.14 8.37 3.98
N ASP A 553 -15.92 9.43 3.74
CA ASP A 553 -16.81 10.00 4.75
C ASP A 553 -18.00 9.06 4.98
N PRO A 554 -18.14 8.45 6.17
CA PRO A 554 -19.27 7.56 6.46
C PRO A 554 -20.62 8.28 6.42
N SER A 555 -20.64 9.61 6.57
CA SER A 555 -21.86 10.43 6.50
C SER A 555 -22.22 10.86 5.08
N ASN A 556 -21.27 10.78 4.14
CA ASN A 556 -21.49 11.06 2.73
C ASN A 556 -20.50 10.26 1.85
N ALA A 557 -20.93 9.08 1.41
CA ALA A 557 -20.11 8.17 0.61
C ALA A 557 -19.65 8.75 -0.76
N ALA A 558 -20.19 9.89 -1.19
CA ALA A 558 -19.73 10.61 -2.38
C ALA A 558 -18.53 11.54 -2.10
N ASN A 559 -18.15 11.75 -0.83
CA ASN A 559 -17.09 12.66 -0.44
C ASN A 559 -15.92 11.90 0.20
N GLN A 560 -14.72 12.10 -0.34
CA GLN A 560 -13.49 11.61 0.28
C GLN A 560 -12.92 12.74 1.14
N LEU A 561 -12.84 12.52 2.45
CA LEU A 561 -12.16 13.44 3.35
C LEU A 561 -10.66 13.20 3.22
N MET A 562 -9.95 14.17 2.64
CA MET A 562 -8.50 14.19 2.70
C MET A 562 -8.07 14.68 4.08
N ILE A 563 -7.47 13.80 4.86
CA ILE A 563 -7.07 14.08 6.24
C ILE A 563 -5.61 13.72 6.43
N THR A 564 -4.87 14.54 7.16
CA THR A 564 -3.50 14.26 7.59
C THR A 564 -3.51 13.69 9.01
N PRO A 565 -3.24 12.38 9.22
CA PRO A 565 -3.08 11.84 10.57
C PRO A 565 -1.93 12.56 11.29
N GLY A 566 -2.09 12.78 12.59
CA GLY A 566 -1.00 13.27 13.43
C GLY A 566 0.08 12.21 13.66
N GLN A 567 1.11 12.56 14.44
CA GLN A 567 2.13 11.59 14.88
C GLN A 567 1.49 10.43 15.68
N LEU A 568 2.13 9.27 15.66
CA LEU A 568 1.66 8.09 16.39
C LEU A 568 1.60 8.35 17.90
N ALA A 569 0.50 7.92 18.54
CA ALA A 569 0.29 8.08 19.98
C ALA A 569 -0.21 6.76 20.63
N PRO A 570 0.60 6.08 21.45
CA PRO A 570 1.97 6.41 21.83
C PRO A 570 2.96 6.29 20.67
N TRP A 571 4.09 7.00 20.76
CA TRP A 571 5.17 6.86 19.78
C TRP A 571 5.93 5.54 20.01
N PRO A 572 6.29 4.78 18.95
CA PRO A 572 6.94 3.49 19.09
C PRO A 572 8.25 3.49 19.88
N ASP A 573 8.98 4.61 19.92
CA ASP A 573 10.24 4.70 20.65
C ASP A 573 10.09 5.26 22.07
N GLY A 574 8.86 5.50 22.53
CA GLY A 574 8.55 6.19 23.80
C GLY A 574 8.86 7.70 23.81
N VAL A 575 9.65 8.20 22.86
CA VAL A 575 9.97 9.62 22.69
C VAL A 575 9.41 10.12 21.37
N VAL A 576 8.40 10.98 21.44
CA VAL A 576 7.81 11.62 20.26
C VAL A 576 8.85 12.56 19.63
N PRO A 577 9.19 12.41 18.35
CA PRO A 577 10.11 13.33 17.68
C PRO A 577 9.43 14.70 17.52
N THR A 578 10.22 15.76 17.43
CA THR A 578 9.69 17.08 17.07
C THR A 578 8.96 16.96 15.74
N ALA A 579 7.68 17.32 15.74
CA ALA A 579 6.89 17.46 14.53
C ALA A 579 7.66 18.34 13.54
N THR A 580 7.99 17.81 12.36
CA THR A 580 8.61 18.56 11.26
C THR A 580 7.61 19.46 10.53
N PHE A 581 6.37 19.52 11.05
CA PHE A 581 5.30 20.44 10.68
C PHE A 581 5.64 21.89 11.11
N ASP A 582 6.64 22.52 10.49
CA ASP A 582 6.75 23.97 10.52
C ASP A 582 6.26 24.57 9.19
N PRO A 583 5.04 25.16 9.14
CA PRO A 583 4.54 25.86 7.96
C PRO A 583 5.32 27.16 7.65
N THR A 584 6.24 27.60 8.52
CA THR A 584 7.04 28.83 8.32
C THR A 584 8.43 28.58 7.72
N GLY A 585 8.78 27.33 7.42
CA GLY A 585 10.03 27.00 6.72
C GLY A 585 11.30 27.16 7.56
N THR A 586 11.18 27.36 8.87
CA THR A 586 12.32 27.30 9.78
C THR A 586 12.48 25.89 10.32
N LEU A 587 13.48 25.17 9.80
CA LEU A 587 13.96 23.96 10.47
C LEU A 587 14.19 24.28 11.95
N PRO A 588 13.73 23.45 12.90
CA PRO A 588 14.09 23.63 14.29
C PRO A 588 15.62 23.73 14.38
N SER A 589 16.10 24.79 15.00
CA SER A 589 17.52 24.93 15.32
C SER A 589 17.97 23.72 16.15
N ALA A 590 19.18 23.25 15.88
CA ALA A 590 19.81 22.10 16.50
C ALA A 590 19.60 22.07 18.02
N GLY A 591 18.65 21.25 18.47
CA GLY A 591 18.27 21.12 19.86
C GLY A 591 17.68 19.75 20.12
N THR A 592 18.56 18.79 20.47
CA THR A 592 18.31 17.49 21.16
C THR A 592 17.20 16.55 20.66
N GLY A 593 16.45 16.88 19.62
CA GLY A 593 15.50 15.98 18.94
C GLY A 593 16.20 15.16 17.86
N VAL A 594 15.95 13.85 17.83
CA VAL A 594 16.62 12.88 16.95
C VAL A 594 16.42 13.24 15.47
N ASN A 595 17.49 13.72 14.88
CA ASN A 595 17.58 14.17 13.49
C ASN A 595 17.97 12.96 12.62
N CYS A 596 17.30 12.71 11.49
CA CYS A 596 17.77 11.70 10.52
C CYS A 596 19.01 12.15 9.74
N ARG A 597 19.47 13.37 10.02
CA ARG A 597 20.76 13.96 9.68
C ARG A 597 21.14 14.89 10.83
N ASN A 598 22.24 14.66 11.55
CA ASN A 598 22.76 15.63 12.53
C ASN A 598 22.78 17.04 11.95
#